data_AF-A0A2V5IRC3-F1
#
_entry.id   AF-A0A2V5IRC3-F1
#
_cell.length_a   1.000
_cell.length_b   1.000
_cell.length_c   1.000
_cell.angle_alpha   90.00
_cell.angle_beta   90.00
_cell.angle_gamma   90.00
#
_symmetry.space_group_name_H-M   'P 1'
#
loop_
_entity.id
_entity.type
_entity.pdbx_description
1 polymer ?
#
loop_
_entity_poly.entity_id
_entity_poly.type
_entity_poly.pdbx_seq_one_letter_code
_entity_poly.pdbx_strand_id
1 'polypeptide(L)'
;MGNHSDGTPTSSDAVAKAGHEEVDKFQDPGLPPHRLRLADTNPKAAKRAERQVAWLFIISIVGTLLFFVGYFGVRLDDTIATLRIQNTFLGLGVAFAMLGIGTGIVHWARALMPDHEVAEERHEIRSEEDRQAAVKIIDDIIDETGIKRRPLIRNTLIGAVALAPLPAVAIFRDLGPLPGDMLRHTLWKEGERLARDPDGTPIKASDVTIGSAFHVIPESLNDLEEGKLNAKAKAVVLLMRLKPEDLNPSEGREDWSYNGIVAYSKICTHVGCPVALYEQQTHHLLCPCHQSTFDLTQECKVIFGPAVRPLPQLPITVDADGYLVAQSDFHEPVGPSFWERG
;
A
#
# COMPACT_ATOMS: atom_id res chain seq x y z
N MET A 1 -19.89 -12.78 24.82
CA MET A 1 -20.98 -13.22 25.71
C MET A 1 -21.60 -14.48 25.12
N GLY A 2 -21.26 -15.63 25.69
CA GLY A 2 -21.76 -16.95 25.30
C GLY A 2 -21.39 -17.90 26.44
N ASN A 3 -22.25 -17.94 27.46
CA ASN A 3 -22.14 -18.85 28.60
C ASN A 3 -22.43 -20.27 28.12
N HIS A 4 -21.43 -21.14 28.12
CA HIS A 4 -21.64 -22.59 28.16
C HIS A 4 -21.54 -23.03 29.61
N SER A 5 -22.68 -22.98 30.31
CA SER A 5 -22.86 -23.57 31.63
C SER A 5 -23.65 -24.87 31.45
N ASP A 6 -22.97 -25.93 31.02
CA ASP A 6 -23.53 -27.28 31.03
C ASP A 6 -23.11 -27.95 32.35
N GLY A 7 -23.80 -27.55 33.43
CA GLY A 7 -23.64 -28.14 34.76
C GLY A 7 -24.96 -28.73 35.23
N THR A 8 -25.12 -30.05 35.13
CA THR A 8 -26.13 -30.79 35.89
C THR A 8 -25.64 -31.00 37.33
N PRO A 9 -26.41 -30.63 38.36
CA PRO A 9 -25.99 -30.76 39.75
C PRO A 9 -26.47 -32.10 40.30
N THR A 10 -25.78 -33.20 39.98
CA THR A 10 -25.73 -34.48 40.75
C THR A 10 -25.21 -35.62 39.86
N SER A 11 -23.92 -35.58 39.49
CA SER A 11 -23.04 -36.74 39.29
C SER A 11 -21.79 -36.24 38.54
N SER A 12 -20.77 -35.76 39.26
CA SER A 12 -19.44 -35.57 38.68
C SER A 12 -18.66 -36.89 38.75
N ASP A 13 -19.17 -37.92 38.11
CA ASP A 13 -18.48 -39.21 37.98
C ASP A 13 -17.87 -39.30 36.59
N ALA A 14 -16.67 -38.73 36.44
CA ALA A 14 -15.59 -39.23 35.58
C ALA A 14 -14.41 -38.24 35.55
N VAL A 15 -13.77 -38.00 36.69
CA VAL A 15 -12.32 -37.76 36.67
C VAL A 15 -11.70 -39.07 37.18
N ALA A 16 -11.28 -39.91 36.24
CA ALA A 16 -10.61 -41.16 36.56
C ALA A 16 -9.41 -40.87 37.45
N LYS A 17 -9.37 -41.51 38.62
CA LYS A 17 -8.21 -41.50 39.51
C LYS A 17 -7.04 -42.13 38.78
N ALA A 18 -5.89 -41.46 38.82
CA ALA A 18 -4.62 -41.93 38.29
C ALA A 18 -4.23 -43.30 38.88
N GLY A 19 -4.54 -44.35 38.14
CA GLY A 19 -3.81 -45.62 38.14
C GLY A 19 -2.94 -45.62 36.88
N HIS A 20 -1.62 -45.70 37.07
CA HIS A 20 -0.67 -45.80 35.97
C HIS A 20 -0.78 -47.20 35.31
N GLU A 21 -1.66 -47.32 34.32
CA GLU A 21 -1.40 -48.17 33.15
C GLU A 21 -1.08 -47.21 32.00
N GLU A 22 0.13 -47.31 31.43
CA GLU A 22 0.48 -46.62 30.19
C GLU A 22 -0.48 -47.10 29.10
N VAL A 23 -1.44 -46.26 28.74
CA VAL A 23 -2.27 -46.50 27.56
C VAL A 23 -1.40 -46.15 26.35
N ASP A 24 -0.74 -47.15 25.77
CA ASP A 24 0.21 -47.02 24.63
C ASP A 24 -0.41 -46.36 23.37
N LYS A 25 -1.73 -46.16 23.33
CA LYS A 25 -2.43 -45.40 22.27
C LYS A 25 -3.81 -44.94 22.75
N PHE A 26 -4.11 -43.64 22.65
CA PHE A 26 -5.48 -43.16 22.78
C PHE A 26 -6.36 -43.87 21.75
N GLN A 27 -7.38 -44.60 22.21
CA GLN A 27 -8.35 -45.24 21.32
C GLN A 27 -9.30 -44.18 20.76
N ASP A 28 -9.57 -44.23 19.47
CA ASP A 28 -10.56 -43.37 18.82
C ASP A 28 -11.95 -43.66 19.44
N PRO A 29 -12.58 -42.69 20.14
CA PRO A 29 -13.91 -42.88 20.72
C PRO A 29 -15.02 -43.04 19.67
N GLY A 30 -14.70 -42.86 18.38
CA GLY A 30 -15.66 -42.92 17.28
C GLY A 30 -16.53 -41.65 17.20
N LEU A 31 -17.45 -41.65 16.25
CA LEU A 31 -18.34 -40.51 16.06
C LEU A 31 -19.46 -40.48 17.12
N PRO A 32 -19.81 -39.31 17.66
CA PRO A 32 -20.94 -39.17 18.58
C PRO A 32 -22.27 -39.48 17.87
N PRO A 33 -23.34 -39.82 18.61
CA PRO A 33 -24.64 -40.08 18.02
C PRO A 33 -25.19 -38.86 17.29
N HIS A 34 -25.68 -39.08 16.07
CA HIS A 34 -26.24 -38.02 15.22
C HIS A 34 -27.45 -37.33 15.90
N ARG A 35 -27.44 -36.00 15.92
CA ARG A 35 -28.48 -35.19 16.55
C ARG A 35 -29.46 -34.63 15.52
N LEU A 36 -30.66 -35.21 15.48
CA LEU A 36 -31.75 -34.74 14.62
C LEU A 36 -32.17 -33.30 14.95
N ARG A 37 -32.47 -32.51 13.92
CA ARG A 37 -32.98 -31.14 14.04
C ARG A 37 -34.49 -31.14 14.22
N LEU A 38 -35.02 -29.98 14.61
CA LEU A 38 -36.47 -29.80 14.75
C LEU A 38 -37.21 -29.98 13.41
N ALA A 39 -36.57 -29.62 12.30
CA ALA A 39 -37.13 -29.80 10.96
C ALA A 39 -37.25 -31.28 10.58
N ASP A 40 -36.33 -32.14 11.04
CA ASP A 40 -36.32 -33.58 10.73
C ASP A 40 -37.43 -34.33 11.49
N THR A 41 -37.82 -33.83 12.66
CA THR A 41 -38.83 -34.46 13.53
C THR A 41 -40.24 -33.86 13.37
N ASN A 42 -40.36 -32.59 12.96
CA ASN A 42 -41.64 -31.89 12.87
C ASN A 42 -41.90 -31.30 11.47
N PRO A 43 -42.89 -31.84 10.72
CA PRO A 43 -43.25 -31.36 9.39
C PRO A 43 -43.64 -29.87 9.31
N LYS A 44 -44.20 -29.30 10.38
CA LYS A 44 -44.54 -27.87 10.42
C LYS A 44 -43.30 -26.99 10.54
N ALA A 45 -42.27 -27.46 11.25
CA ALA A 45 -40.99 -26.76 11.37
C ALA A 45 -40.23 -26.80 10.03
N ALA A 46 -40.22 -27.94 9.34
CA ALA A 46 -39.65 -28.08 8.00
C ALA A 46 -40.29 -27.09 7.00
N LYS A 47 -41.63 -27.05 6.90
CA LYS A 47 -42.35 -26.10 6.03
C LYS A 47 -42.12 -24.62 6.41
N ARG A 48 -41.74 -24.33 7.66
CA ARG A 48 -41.36 -22.96 8.06
C ARG A 48 -39.96 -22.63 7.55
N ALA A 49 -39.00 -23.54 7.74
CA ALA A 49 -37.64 -23.37 7.24
C ALA A 49 -37.61 -23.24 5.71
N GLU A 50 -38.39 -24.05 5.00
CA GLU A 50 -38.54 -23.98 3.53
C GLU A 50 -39.00 -22.59 3.08
N ARG A 51 -40.03 -22.02 3.71
CA ARG A 51 -40.50 -20.67 3.40
C ARG A 51 -39.45 -19.60 3.71
N GLN A 52 -38.68 -19.76 4.78
CA GLN A 52 -37.60 -18.82 5.12
C GLN A 52 -36.49 -18.85 4.05
N VAL A 53 -36.05 -20.04 3.63
CA VAL A 53 -35.10 -20.20 2.52
C VAL A 53 -35.63 -19.56 1.24
N ALA A 54 -36.89 -19.84 0.89
CA ALA A 54 -37.53 -19.26 -0.29
C ALA A 54 -37.57 -17.74 -0.24
N TRP A 55 -37.89 -17.14 0.91
CA TRP A 55 -37.87 -15.68 1.10
C TRP A 55 -36.46 -15.09 0.93
N LEU A 56 -35.41 -15.77 1.40
CA LEU A 56 -34.02 -15.31 1.21
C LEU A 56 -33.62 -15.34 -0.27
N PHE A 57 -34.06 -16.36 -1.03
CA PHE A 57 -33.86 -16.37 -2.49
C PHE A 57 -34.72 -15.32 -3.21
N ILE A 58 -35.93 -15.04 -2.75
CA ILE A 58 -36.74 -13.93 -3.29
C ILE A 58 -36.05 -12.58 -3.04
N ILE A 59 -35.47 -12.36 -1.86
CA ILE A 59 -34.67 -11.15 -1.59
C ILE A 59 -33.51 -11.03 -2.58
N SER A 60 -32.86 -12.15 -2.92
CA SER A 60 -31.81 -12.15 -3.93
C SER A 60 -32.32 -11.76 -5.32
N ILE A 61 -33.47 -12.31 -5.73
CA ILE A 61 -34.13 -11.98 -7.00
C ILE A 61 -34.47 -10.49 -7.03
N VAL A 62 -35.06 -9.96 -5.96
CA VAL A 62 -35.40 -8.52 -5.85
C VAL A 62 -34.14 -7.66 -5.91
N GLY A 63 -33.05 -8.05 -5.24
CA GLY A 63 -31.76 -7.35 -5.33
C GLY A 63 -31.22 -7.33 -6.77
N THR A 64 -31.30 -8.45 -7.48
CA THR A 64 -30.88 -8.54 -8.88
C THR A 64 -31.73 -7.63 -9.78
N LEU A 65 -33.05 -7.59 -9.57
CA LEU A 65 -33.93 -6.68 -10.30
C LEU A 65 -33.63 -5.21 -9.97
N LEU A 66 -33.36 -4.90 -8.70
CA LEU A 66 -32.98 -3.56 -8.24
C LEU A 66 -31.71 -3.07 -8.93
N PHE A 67 -30.72 -3.97 -9.11
CA PHE A 67 -29.51 -3.67 -9.88
C PHE A 67 -29.84 -3.28 -11.32
N PHE A 68 -30.65 -4.08 -12.02
CA PHE A 68 -31.01 -3.80 -13.41
C PHE A 68 -31.87 -2.54 -13.57
N VAL A 69 -32.76 -2.26 -12.62
CA VAL A 69 -33.53 -1.00 -12.57
C VAL A 69 -32.58 0.19 -12.36
N GLY A 70 -31.59 0.07 -11.49
CA GLY A 70 -30.55 1.09 -11.34
C GLY A 70 -29.75 1.29 -12.62
N TYR A 71 -29.25 0.20 -13.19
CA TYR A 71 -28.35 0.21 -14.35
C TYR A 71 -29.02 0.76 -15.62
N PHE A 72 -30.23 0.29 -15.95
CA PHE A 72 -30.93 0.68 -17.17
C PHE A 72 -31.96 1.81 -16.95
N GLY A 73 -32.52 1.93 -15.75
CA GLY A 73 -33.57 2.90 -15.44
C GLY A 73 -33.05 4.28 -15.04
N VAL A 74 -31.84 4.36 -14.47
CA VAL A 74 -31.21 5.66 -14.14
C VAL A 74 -30.28 6.05 -15.29
N ARG A 75 -30.67 7.10 -16.04
CA ARG A 75 -29.83 7.69 -17.07
C ARG A 75 -28.84 8.64 -16.43
N LEU A 76 -27.55 8.42 -16.68
CA LEU A 76 -26.48 9.30 -16.22
C LEU A 76 -26.53 10.62 -16.98
N ASP A 77 -26.37 11.71 -16.23
CA ASP A 77 -26.09 13.06 -16.72
C ASP A 77 -24.80 13.58 -16.05
N ASP A 78 -24.37 14.80 -16.36
CA ASP A 78 -23.16 15.40 -15.75
C ASP A 78 -23.36 15.81 -14.28
N THR A 79 -24.45 15.39 -13.63
CA THR A 79 -24.72 15.72 -12.23
C THR A 79 -24.26 14.60 -11.29
N ILE A 80 -23.67 14.98 -10.17
CA ILE A 80 -23.26 14.05 -9.10
C ILE A 80 -24.48 13.33 -8.49
N ALA A 81 -25.68 13.91 -8.59
CA ALA A 81 -26.90 13.36 -8.01
C ALA A 81 -27.34 12.08 -8.70
N THR A 82 -27.42 12.06 -10.04
CA THR A 82 -27.82 10.86 -10.81
C THR A 82 -26.79 9.74 -10.66
N LEU A 83 -25.50 10.08 -10.68
CA LEU A 83 -24.40 9.15 -10.44
C LEU A 83 -24.48 8.50 -9.05
N ARG A 84 -24.76 9.28 -8.00
CA ARG A 84 -24.95 8.75 -6.64
C ARG A 84 -26.13 7.80 -6.55
N ILE A 85 -27.26 8.18 -7.15
CA ILE A 85 -28.49 7.38 -7.16
C ILE A 85 -28.23 6.05 -7.86
N GLN A 86 -27.66 6.08 -9.08
CA GLN A 86 -27.34 4.87 -9.82
C GLN A 86 -26.39 3.98 -9.01
N ASN A 87 -25.28 4.52 -8.49
CA ASN A 87 -24.31 3.76 -7.71
C ASN A 87 -24.93 3.12 -6.46
N THR A 88 -25.89 3.80 -5.82
CA THR A 88 -26.62 3.26 -4.67
C THR A 88 -27.53 2.09 -5.07
N PHE A 89 -28.25 2.20 -6.19
CA PHE A 89 -29.05 1.08 -6.71
C PHE A 89 -28.20 -0.13 -7.11
N LEU A 90 -27.05 0.11 -7.76
CA LEU A 90 -26.12 -0.97 -8.11
C LEU A 90 -25.56 -1.65 -6.86
N GLY A 91 -25.10 -0.87 -5.87
CA GLY A 91 -24.55 -1.38 -4.62
C GLY A 91 -25.57 -2.18 -3.81
N LEU A 92 -26.77 -1.62 -3.59
CA LEU A 92 -27.85 -2.32 -2.87
C LEU A 92 -28.33 -3.54 -3.64
N GLY A 93 -28.42 -3.45 -4.97
CA GLY A 93 -28.86 -4.57 -5.81
C GLY A 93 -27.91 -5.77 -5.70
N VAL A 94 -26.60 -5.55 -5.86
CA VAL A 94 -25.59 -6.59 -5.68
C VAL A 94 -25.58 -7.11 -4.24
N ALA A 95 -25.67 -6.22 -3.24
CA ALA A 95 -25.65 -6.62 -1.84
C ALA A 95 -26.80 -7.57 -1.50
N PHE A 96 -28.05 -7.22 -1.85
CA PHE A 96 -29.20 -8.08 -1.58
C PHE A 96 -29.21 -9.35 -2.44
N ALA A 97 -28.73 -9.28 -3.69
CA ALA A 97 -28.55 -10.45 -4.55
C ALA A 97 -27.63 -11.49 -3.90
N MET A 98 -26.41 -11.08 -3.53
CA MET A 98 -25.40 -11.98 -2.97
C MET A 98 -25.74 -12.42 -1.55
N LEU A 99 -26.23 -11.49 -0.71
CA LEU A 99 -26.63 -11.81 0.67
C LEU A 99 -27.79 -12.81 0.69
N GLY A 100 -28.80 -12.61 -0.16
CA GLY A 100 -29.95 -13.52 -0.25
C GLY A 100 -29.57 -14.93 -0.69
N ILE A 101 -28.68 -15.08 -1.70
CA ILE A 101 -28.16 -16.39 -2.12
C ILE A 101 -27.33 -17.02 -1.02
N GLY A 102 -26.34 -16.29 -0.47
CA GLY A 102 -25.42 -16.84 0.53
C GLY A 102 -26.13 -17.28 1.81
N THR A 103 -26.98 -16.40 2.38
CA THR A 103 -27.75 -16.74 3.57
C THR A 103 -28.82 -17.78 3.28
N GLY A 104 -29.44 -17.77 2.10
CA GLY A 104 -30.42 -18.76 1.68
C GLY A 104 -29.82 -20.16 1.59
N ILE A 105 -28.66 -20.32 0.95
CA ILE A 105 -27.95 -21.60 0.83
C ILE A 105 -27.51 -22.10 2.22
N VAL A 106 -26.94 -21.24 3.07
CA VAL A 106 -26.51 -21.64 4.42
C VAL A 106 -27.70 -22.04 5.28
N HIS A 107 -28.81 -21.30 5.24
CA HIS A 107 -30.01 -21.64 5.98
C HIS A 107 -30.63 -22.94 5.48
N TRP A 108 -30.64 -23.15 4.16
CA TRP A 108 -31.08 -24.41 3.55
C TRP A 108 -30.22 -25.59 4.01
N ALA A 109 -28.89 -25.43 3.97
CA ALA A 109 -27.94 -26.43 4.44
C ALA A 109 -28.17 -26.81 5.91
N ARG A 110 -28.27 -25.80 6.77
CA ARG A 110 -28.40 -26.02 8.22
C ARG A 110 -29.76 -26.54 8.64
N ALA A 111 -30.84 -26.15 7.95
CA ALA A 111 -32.19 -26.41 8.41
C ALA A 111 -32.90 -27.57 7.70
N LEU A 112 -32.48 -27.98 6.49
CA LEU A 112 -33.21 -28.94 5.67
C LEU A 112 -32.33 -30.00 4.99
N MET A 113 -31.08 -29.69 4.61
CA MET A 113 -30.22 -30.70 3.97
C MET A 113 -29.83 -31.79 4.96
N PRO A 114 -29.84 -33.09 4.59
CA PRO A 114 -29.39 -34.16 5.47
C PRO A 114 -27.93 -33.95 5.85
N ASP A 115 -27.65 -33.92 7.14
CA ASP A 115 -26.30 -33.93 7.71
C ASP A 115 -26.00 -35.31 8.29
N HIS A 116 -24.79 -35.81 8.02
CA HIS A 116 -24.29 -37.07 8.57
C HIS A 116 -22.81 -36.92 8.88
N GLU A 117 -22.41 -37.36 10.05
CA GLU A 117 -21.03 -37.40 10.47
C GLU A 117 -20.33 -38.57 9.75
N VAL A 118 -19.26 -38.29 9.01
CA VAL A 118 -18.44 -39.28 8.32
C VAL A 118 -16.98 -39.08 8.71
N ALA A 119 -16.32 -40.17 9.06
CA ALA A 119 -14.88 -40.22 9.29
C ALA A 119 -14.25 -41.01 8.13
N GLU A 120 -13.30 -40.38 7.44
CA GLU A 120 -12.48 -41.02 6.42
C GLU A 120 -11.03 -41.02 6.91
N GLU A 121 -10.41 -42.20 6.91
CA GLU A 121 -8.99 -42.31 7.22
C GLU A 121 -8.17 -41.60 6.14
N ARG A 122 -7.29 -40.69 6.58
CA ARG A 122 -6.40 -39.99 5.66
C ARG A 122 -5.42 -41.01 5.10
N HIS A 123 -5.38 -41.12 3.77
CA HIS A 123 -4.37 -41.91 3.07
C HIS A 123 -2.95 -41.48 3.48
N GLU A 124 -2.05 -42.45 3.63
CA GLU A 124 -0.64 -42.16 3.86
C GLU A 124 -0.10 -41.29 2.72
N ILE A 125 0.63 -40.22 3.06
CA ILE A 125 1.10 -39.23 2.08
C ILE A 125 2.13 -39.86 1.11
N ARG A 126 2.82 -40.93 1.53
CA ARG A 126 3.77 -41.70 0.71
C ARG A 126 3.84 -43.14 1.21
N SER A 127 3.49 -44.10 0.36
CA SER A 127 3.89 -45.50 0.61
C SER A 127 5.36 -45.70 0.20
N GLU A 128 6.04 -46.64 0.85
CA GLU A 128 7.40 -47.04 0.45
C GLU A 128 7.40 -47.63 -0.97
N GLU A 129 6.32 -48.28 -1.37
CA GLU A 129 6.13 -48.84 -2.71
C GLU A 129 6.07 -47.73 -3.78
N ASP A 130 5.33 -46.65 -3.54
CA ASP A 130 5.28 -45.50 -4.46
C ASP A 130 6.64 -44.82 -4.60
N ARG A 131 7.41 -44.74 -3.50
CA ARG A 131 8.77 -44.20 -3.53
C ARG A 131 9.68 -45.05 -4.41
N GLN A 132 9.65 -46.37 -4.24
CA GLN A 132 10.46 -47.30 -5.03
C GLN A 132 10.05 -47.29 -6.51
N ALA A 133 8.74 -47.22 -6.79
CA ALA A 133 8.24 -47.07 -8.15
C ALA A 133 8.72 -45.76 -8.80
N ALA A 134 8.66 -44.63 -8.08
CA ALA A 134 9.13 -43.34 -8.58
C ALA A 134 10.64 -43.33 -8.86
N VAL A 135 11.45 -43.90 -7.96
CA VAL A 135 12.91 -44.05 -8.17
C VAL A 135 13.19 -44.90 -9.39
N LYS A 136 12.51 -46.05 -9.52
CA LYS A 136 12.65 -46.93 -10.67
C LYS A 136 12.31 -46.23 -11.99
N ILE A 137 11.21 -45.46 -12.03
CA ILE A 137 10.84 -44.68 -13.21
C ILE A 137 11.95 -43.69 -13.59
N ILE A 138 12.55 -43.00 -12.62
CA ILE A 138 13.65 -42.06 -12.88
C ILE A 138 14.88 -42.80 -13.42
N ASP A 139 15.25 -43.92 -12.81
CA ASP A 139 16.39 -44.73 -13.24
C ASP A 139 16.19 -45.31 -14.65
N ASP A 140 15.00 -45.87 -14.92
CA ASP A 140 14.63 -46.38 -16.25
C ASP A 140 14.72 -45.27 -17.31
N ILE A 141 14.23 -44.06 -17.02
CA ILE A 141 14.35 -42.89 -17.94
C ILE A 141 15.82 -42.52 -18.17
N ILE A 142 16.64 -42.49 -17.12
CA ILE A 142 18.06 -42.15 -17.25
C ILE A 142 18.81 -43.17 -18.12
N ASP A 143 18.45 -44.45 -17.99
CA ASP A 143 19.07 -45.53 -18.74
C ASP A 143 18.58 -45.60 -20.19
N GLU A 144 17.27 -45.46 -20.43
CA GLU A 144 16.66 -45.41 -21.77
C GLU A 144 17.12 -44.20 -22.60
N THR A 145 17.22 -43.02 -21.97
CA THR A 145 17.74 -41.81 -22.65
C THR A 145 19.22 -41.94 -23.00
N GLY A 146 19.95 -42.84 -22.33
CA GLY A 146 21.38 -43.05 -22.53
C GLY A 146 22.23 -41.82 -22.24
N ILE A 147 21.70 -40.84 -21.50
CA ILE A 147 22.33 -39.52 -21.29
C ILE A 147 23.71 -39.64 -20.60
N LYS A 148 23.89 -40.66 -19.74
CA LYS A 148 25.17 -41.01 -19.11
C LYS A 148 26.26 -41.40 -20.13
N ARG A 149 25.87 -42.06 -21.23
CA ARG A 149 26.78 -42.57 -22.28
C ARG A 149 27.04 -41.57 -23.40
N ARG A 150 26.35 -40.42 -23.42
CA ARG A 150 26.43 -39.40 -24.48
C ARG A 150 26.98 -38.07 -23.93
N PRO A 151 28.27 -38.01 -23.54
CA PRO A 151 28.84 -36.85 -22.84
C PRO A 151 28.80 -35.57 -23.68
N LEU A 152 28.92 -35.66 -25.00
CA LEU A 152 28.85 -34.48 -25.87
C LEU A 152 27.47 -33.81 -25.83
N ILE A 153 26.39 -34.60 -25.97
CA ILE A 153 25.01 -34.09 -25.90
C ILE A 153 24.70 -33.55 -24.51
N ARG A 154 25.09 -34.29 -23.46
CA ARG A 154 24.88 -33.84 -22.07
C ARG A 154 25.59 -32.52 -21.80
N ASN A 155 26.87 -32.40 -22.16
CA ASN A 155 27.66 -31.22 -21.87
C ASN A 155 27.23 -30.01 -22.72
N THR A 156 26.83 -30.22 -23.98
CA THR A 156 26.27 -29.15 -24.83
C THR A 156 24.89 -28.70 -24.36
N LEU A 157 24.03 -29.61 -23.87
CA LEU A 157 22.76 -29.25 -23.23
C LEU A 157 22.99 -28.42 -21.96
N ILE A 158 23.91 -28.85 -21.09
CA ILE A 158 24.27 -28.09 -19.88
C ILE A 158 24.80 -26.70 -20.27
N GLY A 159 25.69 -26.62 -21.27
CA GLY A 159 26.21 -25.34 -21.77
C GLY A 159 25.11 -24.44 -22.33
N ALA A 160 24.20 -24.99 -23.13
CA ALA A 160 23.07 -24.25 -23.70
C ALA A 160 22.13 -23.72 -22.61
N VAL A 161 21.77 -24.55 -21.62
CA VAL A 161 20.93 -24.15 -20.49
C VAL A 161 21.64 -23.14 -19.58
N ALA A 162 22.95 -23.26 -19.39
CA ALA A 162 23.73 -22.31 -18.60
C ALA A 162 23.83 -20.93 -19.27
N LEU A 163 23.90 -20.88 -20.61
CA LEU A 163 24.00 -19.64 -21.37
C LEU A 163 22.62 -19.01 -21.67
N ALA A 164 21.54 -19.82 -21.70
CA ALA A 164 20.20 -19.36 -22.05
C ALA A 164 19.67 -18.18 -21.19
N PRO A 165 20.01 -18.03 -19.89
CA PRO A 165 19.60 -16.87 -19.10
C PRO A 165 20.39 -15.58 -19.37
N LEU A 166 21.55 -15.63 -20.04
CA LEU A 166 22.40 -14.44 -20.22
C LEU A 166 21.71 -13.29 -20.97
N PRO A 167 20.92 -13.51 -22.04
CA PRO A 167 20.14 -12.46 -22.66
C PRO A 167 19.16 -11.77 -21.69
N ALA A 168 18.63 -12.49 -20.70
CA ALA A 168 17.75 -11.89 -19.69
C ALA A 168 18.51 -10.86 -18.84
N VAL A 169 19.79 -11.09 -18.53
CA VAL A 169 20.62 -10.10 -17.83
C VAL A 169 20.74 -8.80 -18.62
N ALA A 170 20.88 -8.89 -19.95
CA ALA A 170 20.90 -7.71 -20.82
C ALA A 170 19.53 -7.00 -20.84
N ILE A 171 18.44 -7.76 -21.01
CA ILE A 171 17.07 -7.20 -21.01
C ILE A 171 16.76 -6.49 -19.68
N PHE A 172 17.10 -7.12 -18.54
CA PHE A 172 16.85 -6.53 -17.23
C PHE A 172 17.74 -5.32 -16.95
N ARG A 173 18.96 -5.28 -17.50
CA ARG A 173 19.82 -4.09 -17.45
C ARG A 173 19.24 -2.93 -18.27
N ASP A 174 18.54 -3.22 -19.36
CA ASP A 174 17.96 -2.22 -20.26
C ASP A 174 16.61 -1.66 -19.78
N LEU A 175 16.09 -2.10 -18.63
CA LEU A 175 14.83 -1.58 -18.07
C LEU A 175 14.90 -0.12 -17.58
N GLY A 176 16.09 0.49 -17.56
CA GLY A 176 16.22 1.91 -17.31
C GLY A 176 17.67 2.40 -17.32
N PRO A 177 17.89 3.71 -17.54
CA PRO A 177 19.21 4.29 -17.39
C PRO A 177 19.67 4.22 -15.93
N LEU A 178 20.98 4.11 -15.73
CA LEU A 178 21.56 4.25 -14.39
C LEU A 178 21.32 5.69 -13.88
N PRO A 179 20.96 5.87 -12.60
CA PRO A 179 20.58 7.18 -12.07
C PRO A 179 21.73 8.21 -12.05
N GLY A 180 22.99 7.77 -12.00
CA GLY A 180 24.16 8.66 -11.94
C GLY A 180 24.00 9.75 -10.88
N ASP A 181 24.32 10.99 -11.25
CA ASP A 181 24.22 12.16 -10.36
C ASP A 181 22.86 12.89 -10.46
N MET A 182 21.85 12.31 -11.11
CA MET A 182 20.55 12.98 -11.32
C MET A 182 19.82 13.35 -10.03
N LEU A 183 20.12 12.67 -8.93
CA LEU A 183 19.55 12.94 -7.59
C LEU A 183 20.32 14.02 -6.81
N ARG A 184 21.51 14.41 -7.27
CA ARG A 184 22.35 15.43 -6.61
C ARG A 184 22.00 16.85 -7.06
N HIS A 185 21.43 17.00 -8.25
CA HIS A 185 21.17 18.29 -8.87
C HIS A 185 19.70 18.56 -9.14
N THR A 186 19.32 19.83 -9.03
CA THR A 186 17.98 20.32 -9.38
C THR A 186 18.03 21.22 -10.62
N LEU A 187 16.94 21.94 -10.90
CA LEU A 187 16.90 22.92 -11.99
C LEU A 187 17.46 24.29 -11.59
N TRP A 188 17.73 24.51 -10.30
CA TRP A 188 18.25 25.78 -9.79
C TRP A 188 19.69 26.01 -10.26
N LYS A 189 19.99 27.26 -10.59
CA LYS A 189 21.30 27.75 -11.03
C LYS A 189 21.44 29.22 -10.64
N GLU A 190 22.66 29.72 -10.67
CA GLU A 190 22.94 31.13 -10.40
C GLU A 190 22.13 32.05 -11.33
N GLY A 191 21.47 33.05 -10.74
CA GLY A 191 20.64 34.02 -11.44
C GLY A 191 19.23 33.55 -11.79
N GLU A 192 18.87 32.30 -11.49
CA GLU A 192 17.53 31.76 -11.75
C GLU A 192 16.48 32.45 -10.86
N ARG A 193 15.46 33.06 -11.47
CA ARG A 193 14.41 33.77 -10.73
C ARG A 193 13.50 32.82 -9.98
N LEU A 194 13.13 33.25 -8.78
CA LEU A 194 12.12 32.59 -7.96
C LEU A 194 10.73 33.02 -8.44
N ALA A 195 9.96 32.07 -8.96
CA ALA A 195 8.63 32.30 -9.52
C ALA A 195 7.54 31.57 -8.71
N ARG A 196 6.32 32.12 -8.68
CA ARG A 196 5.18 31.48 -7.99
C ARG A 196 4.69 30.23 -8.72
N ASP A 197 4.39 29.18 -7.96
CA ASP A 197 3.78 27.96 -8.49
C ASP A 197 2.24 28.07 -8.51
N PRO A 198 1.53 27.77 -9.62
CA PRO A 198 2.02 27.26 -10.92
C PRO A 198 2.14 28.30 -12.03
N ASP A 199 1.76 29.55 -11.77
CA ASP A 199 1.63 30.61 -12.77
C ASP A 199 2.96 31.09 -13.35
N GLY A 200 4.06 30.93 -12.62
CA GLY A 200 5.40 31.32 -13.07
C GLY A 200 5.70 32.80 -12.91
N THR A 201 4.89 33.57 -12.16
CA THR A 201 5.16 34.99 -11.95
C THR A 201 6.40 35.19 -11.06
N PRO A 202 7.44 35.92 -11.51
CA PRO A 202 8.62 36.21 -10.70
C PRO A 202 8.29 37.04 -9.47
N ILE A 203 8.96 36.76 -8.35
CA ILE A 203 8.67 37.35 -7.03
C ILE A 203 9.65 38.48 -6.73
N LYS A 204 9.15 39.68 -6.42
CA LYS A 204 9.99 40.75 -5.89
C LYS A 204 10.18 40.61 -4.39
N ALA A 205 11.34 41.02 -3.88
CA ALA A 205 11.59 41.03 -2.44
C ALA A 205 10.60 41.94 -1.67
N SER A 206 10.09 42.98 -2.33
CA SER A 206 9.04 43.86 -1.80
C SER A 206 7.70 43.16 -1.59
N ASP A 207 7.43 42.07 -2.32
CA ASP A 207 6.15 41.36 -2.27
C ASP A 207 6.07 40.38 -1.09
N VAL A 208 7.23 40.05 -0.49
CA VAL A 208 7.32 39.09 0.61
C VAL A 208 7.23 39.85 1.94
N THR A 209 6.07 39.78 2.60
CA THR A 209 5.86 40.38 3.92
C THR A 209 6.20 39.40 5.05
N ILE A 210 6.42 39.90 6.27
CA ILE A 210 6.67 39.03 7.43
C ILE A 210 5.47 38.07 7.62
N GLY A 211 5.76 36.78 7.76
CA GLY A 211 4.75 35.72 7.87
C GLY A 211 4.21 35.22 6.52
N SER A 212 4.61 35.82 5.39
CA SER A 212 4.29 35.27 4.07
C SER A 212 4.91 33.88 3.87
N ALA A 213 4.19 33.02 3.17
CA ALA A 213 4.67 31.73 2.69
C ALA A 213 4.26 31.56 1.22
N PHE A 214 5.22 31.52 0.31
CA PHE A 214 4.99 31.34 -1.13
C PHE A 214 5.51 29.98 -1.59
N HIS A 215 4.73 29.31 -2.43
CA HIS A 215 5.19 28.13 -3.17
C HIS A 215 5.95 28.61 -4.40
N VAL A 216 7.19 28.16 -4.51
CA VAL A 216 8.15 28.68 -5.49
C VAL A 216 8.68 27.57 -6.37
N ILE A 217 8.85 27.90 -7.64
CA ILE A 217 9.53 27.10 -8.67
C ILE A 217 10.59 27.96 -9.37
N PRO A 218 11.60 27.34 -10.00
CA PRO A 218 12.45 28.03 -10.96
C PRO A 218 11.60 28.58 -12.11
N GLU A 219 11.86 29.81 -12.56
CA GLU A 219 11.16 30.42 -13.70
C GLU A 219 11.24 29.53 -14.96
N SER A 220 12.43 29.00 -15.25
CA SER A 220 12.72 28.10 -16.38
C SER A 220 12.01 26.76 -16.31
N LEU A 221 11.40 26.38 -15.18
CA LEU A 221 10.60 25.16 -15.08
C LEU A 221 9.40 25.19 -16.04
N ASN A 222 8.85 26.39 -16.30
CA ASN A 222 7.69 26.51 -17.17
C ASN A 222 8.01 26.37 -18.66
N ASP A 223 9.28 26.52 -19.04
CA ASP A 223 9.77 26.36 -20.41
C ASP A 223 10.06 24.89 -20.77
N LEU A 224 10.00 23.97 -19.81
CA LEU A 224 10.23 22.55 -20.05
C LEU A 224 8.99 21.85 -20.63
N GLU A 225 9.13 21.34 -21.86
CA GLU A 225 8.11 20.52 -22.51
C GLU A 225 8.12 19.07 -22.01
N GLU A 226 9.30 18.50 -21.78
CA GLU A 226 9.48 17.12 -21.31
C GLU A 226 10.07 17.09 -19.89
N GLY A 227 9.67 16.09 -19.10
CA GLY A 227 10.23 15.88 -17.76
C GLY A 227 9.87 16.96 -16.72
N LYS A 228 9.02 17.94 -17.05
CA LYS A 228 8.61 19.05 -16.17
C LYS A 228 8.19 18.60 -14.78
N LEU A 229 7.38 17.54 -14.66
CA LEU A 229 6.92 17.03 -13.38
C LEU A 229 8.07 16.44 -12.54
N ASN A 230 9.02 15.75 -13.17
CA ASN A 230 10.19 15.19 -12.49
C ASN A 230 11.16 16.29 -12.03
N ALA A 231 11.36 17.32 -12.86
CA ALA A 231 12.12 18.50 -12.48
C ALA A 231 11.44 19.25 -11.32
N LYS A 232 10.12 19.48 -11.41
CA LYS A 232 9.32 20.14 -10.38
C LYS A 232 9.40 19.39 -9.05
N ALA A 233 9.33 18.06 -9.07
CA ALA A 233 9.39 17.22 -7.88
C ALA A 233 10.69 17.41 -7.06
N LYS A 234 11.77 17.91 -7.68
CA LYS A 234 13.03 18.21 -6.99
C LYS A 234 13.23 19.71 -6.71
N ALA A 235 12.65 20.58 -7.55
CA ALA A 235 12.96 22.01 -7.54
C ALA A 235 11.98 22.87 -6.71
N VAL A 236 10.85 22.33 -6.25
CA VAL A 236 9.88 23.14 -5.47
C VAL A 236 10.45 23.61 -4.14
N VAL A 237 10.25 24.89 -3.87
CA VAL A 237 10.73 25.61 -2.70
C VAL A 237 9.55 26.23 -1.96
N LEU A 238 9.67 26.34 -0.64
CA LEU A 238 8.82 27.19 0.16
C LEU A 238 9.64 28.42 0.56
N LEU A 239 9.17 29.60 0.14
CA LEU A 239 9.75 30.89 0.47
C LEU A 239 8.98 31.49 1.63
N MET A 240 9.66 31.86 2.70
CA MET A 240 9.06 32.48 3.88
C MET A 240 9.84 33.71 4.29
N ARG A 241 9.21 34.60 5.07
CA ARG A 241 9.90 35.74 5.66
C ARG A 241 9.65 35.84 7.16
N LEU A 242 10.74 35.89 7.91
CA LEU A 242 10.80 36.06 9.35
C LEU A 242 11.43 37.41 9.64
N LYS A 243 11.47 37.79 10.93
CA LYS A 243 12.34 38.89 11.31
C LYS A 243 13.79 38.40 11.24
N PRO A 244 14.74 39.23 10.75
CA PRO A 244 16.14 38.84 10.69
C PRO A 244 16.72 38.41 12.04
N GLU A 245 16.24 39.01 13.13
CA GLU A 245 16.66 38.69 14.51
C GLU A 245 16.22 37.31 15.01
N ASP A 246 15.23 36.68 14.37
CA ASP A 246 14.73 35.34 14.74
C ASP A 246 15.53 34.22 14.04
N LEU A 247 16.36 34.55 13.04
CA LEU A 247 17.13 33.59 12.27
C LEU A 247 18.52 33.37 12.90
N ASN A 248 18.88 32.11 13.11
CA ASN A 248 20.19 31.72 13.63
C ASN A 248 20.97 30.92 12.55
N PRO A 249 21.49 31.58 11.51
CA PRO A 249 22.25 30.90 10.47
C PRO A 249 23.56 30.31 11.02
N SER A 250 23.97 29.17 10.49
CA SER A 250 25.28 28.59 10.75
C SER A 250 26.38 29.43 10.09
N GLU A 251 27.62 29.30 10.60
CA GLU A 251 28.79 29.98 10.03
C GLU A 251 28.96 29.65 8.53
N GLY A 252 29.05 30.68 7.69
CA GLY A 252 29.16 30.56 6.23
C GLY A 252 27.83 30.48 5.48
N ARG A 253 26.68 30.62 6.16
CA ARG A 253 25.33 30.68 5.55
C ARG A 253 24.61 32.01 5.81
N GLU A 254 25.31 33.01 6.34
CA GLU A 254 24.74 34.30 6.72
C GLU A 254 24.14 35.05 5.52
N ASP A 255 24.70 34.86 4.33
CA ASP A 255 24.29 35.47 3.07
C ASP A 255 23.31 34.61 2.25
N TRP A 256 22.82 33.49 2.78
CA TRP A 256 21.85 32.63 2.08
C TRP A 256 20.40 33.13 2.19
N SER A 257 20.19 34.21 2.93
CA SER A 257 18.89 34.84 3.15
C SER A 257 18.95 36.33 2.78
N TYR A 258 17.80 36.92 2.45
CA TYR A 258 17.72 38.34 2.12
C TYR A 258 16.71 39.06 3.02
N ASN A 259 17.18 39.90 3.95
CA ASN A 259 16.33 40.69 4.85
C ASN A 259 15.22 39.85 5.56
N GLY A 260 15.61 38.67 6.05
CA GLY A 260 14.73 37.71 6.73
C GLY A 260 13.94 36.79 5.79
N ILE A 261 14.09 36.95 4.47
CA ILE A 261 13.52 36.06 3.46
C ILE A 261 14.41 34.83 3.33
N VAL A 262 13.82 33.65 3.52
CA VAL A 262 14.49 32.35 3.44
C VAL A 262 13.76 31.44 2.46
N ALA A 263 14.52 30.61 1.75
CA ALA A 263 14.02 29.66 0.78
C ALA A 263 14.50 28.26 1.15
N TYR A 264 13.57 27.35 1.46
CA TYR A 264 13.90 25.95 1.76
C TYR A 264 13.20 25.02 0.78
N SER A 265 13.80 23.86 0.51
CA SER A 265 13.15 22.83 -0.27
C SER A 265 11.80 22.46 0.38
N LYS A 266 10.76 22.40 -0.45
CA LYS A 266 9.44 21.91 -0.03
C LYS A 266 9.46 20.38 0.16
N ILE A 267 10.51 19.66 -0.24
CA ILE A 267 10.52 18.20 -0.27
C ILE A 267 11.08 17.62 1.02
N CYS A 268 10.23 16.93 1.77
CA CYS A 268 10.60 16.30 3.04
C CYS A 268 11.75 15.31 2.85
N THR A 269 12.78 15.44 3.69
CA THR A 269 13.98 14.59 3.69
C THR A 269 13.76 13.15 4.17
N HIS A 270 12.56 12.83 4.66
CA HIS A 270 12.16 11.47 5.01
C HIS A 270 11.79 10.66 3.75
N VAL A 271 10.59 10.91 3.20
CA VAL A 271 10.03 10.15 2.05
C VAL A 271 9.44 11.04 0.95
N GLY A 272 9.83 12.32 0.91
CA GLY A 272 9.61 13.17 -0.27
C GLY A 272 8.28 13.90 -0.34
N CYS A 273 7.44 13.81 0.70
CA CYS A 273 6.20 14.58 0.75
C CYS A 273 6.44 16.09 0.76
N PRO A 274 5.55 16.89 0.13
CA PRO A 274 5.63 18.34 0.17
C PRO A 274 5.32 18.89 1.58
N VAL A 275 6.30 19.54 2.20
CA VAL A 275 6.21 20.29 3.46
C VAL A 275 5.63 21.67 3.15
N ALA A 276 4.36 21.88 3.51
CA ALA A 276 3.62 23.10 3.15
C ALA A 276 2.81 23.70 4.31
N LEU A 277 2.78 23.03 5.47
CA LEU A 277 2.05 23.51 6.63
C LEU A 277 3.00 24.37 7.47
N TYR A 278 2.89 25.68 7.30
CA TYR A 278 3.70 26.65 8.02
C TYR A 278 2.92 27.25 9.18
N GLU A 279 3.41 27.05 10.40
CA GLU A 279 2.88 27.69 11.59
C GLU A 279 3.64 28.99 11.87
N GLN A 280 3.00 30.11 11.53
CA GLN A 280 3.65 31.44 11.56
C GLN A 280 4.11 31.87 12.95
N GLN A 281 3.43 31.44 14.02
CA GLN A 281 3.74 31.86 15.40
C GLN A 281 4.97 31.16 15.97
N THR A 282 5.12 29.88 15.68
CA THR A 282 6.21 29.03 16.20
C THR A 282 7.35 28.89 15.19
N HIS A 283 7.16 29.37 13.97
CA HIS A 283 8.08 29.20 12.84
C HIS A 283 8.37 27.74 12.52
N HIS A 284 7.44 26.85 12.84
CA HIS A 284 7.57 25.43 12.53
C HIS A 284 6.95 25.11 11.17
N LEU A 285 7.64 24.22 10.44
CA LEU A 285 7.15 23.62 9.21
C LEU A 285 6.79 22.16 9.44
N LEU A 286 5.56 21.79 9.13
CA LEU A 286 5.05 20.45 9.34
C LEU A 286 4.87 19.71 8.00
N CYS A 287 5.42 18.50 7.96
CA CYS A 287 5.16 17.56 6.88
C CYS A 287 3.83 16.82 7.15
N PRO A 288 2.80 16.93 6.29
CA PRO A 288 1.48 16.34 6.56
C PRO A 288 1.47 14.80 6.54
N CYS A 289 2.48 14.16 5.95
CA CYS A 289 2.48 12.70 5.77
C CYS A 289 2.81 11.94 7.06
N HIS A 290 3.88 12.35 7.76
CA HIS A 290 4.38 11.66 8.96
C HIS A 290 4.78 12.63 10.07
N GLN A 291 4.31 13.88 9.96
CA GLN A 291 4.44 14.91 11.00
C GLN A 291 5.88 15.32 11.34
N SER A 292 6.85 15.02 10.47
CA SER A 292 8.19 15.61 10.60
C SER A 292 8.07 17.12 10.70
N THR A 293 8.63 17.68 11.77
CA THR A 293 8.55 19.11 12.08
C THR A 293 9.94 19.71 12.01
N PHE A 294 10.06 20.80 11.26
CA PHE A 294 11.32 21.49 10.99
C PHE A 294 11.25 22.89 11.58
N ASP A 295 12.25 23.27 12.36
CA ASP A 295 12.37 24.60 12.96
C ASP A 295 13.07 25.55 12.00
N LEU A 296 12.31 26.51 11.46
CA LEU A 296 12.79 27.47 10.48
C LEU A 296 13.80 28.46 11.05
N THR A 297 13.78 28.71 12.36
CA THR A 297 14.72 29.61 13.06
C THR A 297 16.13 29.01 13.18
N GLN A 298 16.24 27.69 13.02
CA GLN A 298 17.47 26.90 13.08
C GLN A 298 17.67 26.10 11.80
N GLU A 299 17.62 26.76 10.64
CA GLU A 299 17.92 26.16 9.33
C GLU A 299 17.11 24.91 8.99
N CYS A 300 15.82 24.92 9.33
CA CYS A 300 14.93 23.76 9.20
C CYS A 300 15.43 22.50 9.93
N LYS A 301 16.13 22.65 11.06
CA LYS A 301 16.51 21.51 11.91
C LYS A 301 15.29 20.69 12.28
N VAL A 302 15.42 19.36 12.22
CA VAL A 302 14.33 18.47 12.64
C VAL A 302 14.19 18.51 14.15
N ILE A 303 12.99 18.86 14.62
CA ILE A 303 12.64 18.88 16.04
C ILE A 303 11.65 17.79 16.43
N PHE A 304 10.96 17.18 15.46
CA PHE A 304 10.03 16.08 15.69
C PHE A 304 9.84 15.21 14.43
N GLY A 305 9.38 13.98 14.62
CA GLY A 305 9.00 13.03 13.56
C GLY A 305 10.19 12.24 12.98
N PRO A 306 9.96 11.45 11.92
CA PRO A 306 10.93 10.46 11.41
C PRO A 306 11.99 11.04 10.45
N ALA A 307 11.91 12.32 10.08
CA ALA A 307 12.99 12.92 9.30
C ALA A 307 14.27 12.99 10.14
N VAL A 308 15.42 12.73 9.53
CA VAL A 308 16.72 12.75 10.25
C VAL A 308 17.66 13.84 9.71
N ARG A 309 17.17 14.68 8.81
CA ARG A 309 17.95 15.75 8.16
C ARG A 309 17.14 17.02 8.00
N PRO A 310 17.75 18.20 8.14
CA PRO A 310 17.09 19.46 7.86
C PRO A 310 16.66 19.54 6.40
N LEU A 311 15.69 20.40 6.10
CA LEU A 311 15.36 20.74 4.72
C LEU A 311 16.53 21.53 4.11
N PRO A 312 17.02 21.18 2.90
CA PRO A 312 18.06 21.97 2.25
C PRO A 312 17.59 23.40 2.00
N GLN A 313 18.45 24.37 2.32
CA GLN A 313 18.23 25.78 2.04
C GLN A 313 18.74 26.11 0.63
N LEU A 314 17.97 26.88 -0.12
CA LEU A 314 18.38 27.46 -1.39
C LEU A 314 18.98 28.85 -1.09
N PRO A 315 20.25 29.12 -1.42
CA PRO A 315 20.83 30.45 -1.28
C PRO A 315 20.18 31.42 -2.25
N ILE A 316 19.66 32.55 -1.75
CA ILE A 316 18.94 33.55 -2.57
C ILE A 316 19.53 34.94 -2.42
N THR A 317 19.37 35.76 -3.44
CA THR A 317 19.69 37.19 -3.43
C THR A 317 18.66 37.96 -4.26
N VAL A 318 18.89 39.24 -4.49
CA VAL A 318 18.02 40.12 -5.28
C VAL A 318 18.78 40.65 -6.50
N ASP A 319 18.16 40.56 -7.67
CA ASP A 319 18.69 41.13 -8.91
C ASP A 319 18.54 42.67 -8.96
N ALA A 320 19.07 43.29 -10.02
CA ALA A 320 19.03 44.75 -10.19
C ALA A 320 17.61 45.33 -10.27
N ASP A 321 16.62 44.52 -10.67
CA ASP A 321 15.22 44.90 -10.84
C ASP A 321 14.38 44.64 -9.57
N GLY A 322 15.00 44.06 -8.53
CA GLY A 322 14.35 43.78 -7.24
C GLY A 322 13.72 42.39 -7.14
N TYR A 323 13.94 41.50 -8.11
CA TYR A 323 13.44 40.12 -8.10
C TYR A 323 14.35 39.20 -7.29
N LEU A 324 13.74 38.24 -6.60
CA LEU A 324 14.49 37.19 -5.92
C LEU A 324 15.08 36.21 -6.94
N VAL A 325 16.37 35.94 -6.82
CA VAL A 325 17.12 35.00 -7.66
C VAL A 325 17.92 34.04 -6.79
N ALA A 326 18.14 32.81 -7.28
CA ALA A 326 19.03 31.84 -6.64
C ALA A 326 20.49 32.23 -6.88
N GLN A 327 21.35 32.05 -5.88
CA GLN A 327 22.80 32.26 -6.04
C GLN A 327 23.49 31.00 -6.60
N SER A 328 22.88 29.83 -6.40
CA SER A 328 23.40 28.52 -6.80
C SER A 328 22.27 27.46 -6.80
N ASP A 329 22.61 26.21 -7.13
CA ASP A 329 21.78 25.06 -6.77
C ASP A 329 21.88 24.79 -5.25
N PHE A 330 21.05 23.87 -4.73
CA PHE A 330 21.21 23.38 -3.37
C PHE A 330 22.60 22.76 -3.16
N HIS A 331 23.21 23.09 -2.02
CA HIS A 331 24.50 22.51 -1.63
C HIS A 331 24.37 21.08 -1.05
N GLU A 332 23.13 20.63 -0.81
CA GLU A 332 22.81 19.28 -0.35
C GLU A 332 21.71 18.67 -1.22
N PRO A 333 21.76 17.36 -1.51
CA PRO A 333 20.71 16.71 -2.29
C PRO A 333 19.33 16.84 -1.64
N VAL A 334 18.37 17.29 -2.45
CA VAL A 334 16.97 17.50 -2.06
C VAL A 334 16.22 16.19 -1.90
N GLY A 335 15.31 16.16 -0.92
CA GLY A 335 14.39 15.06 -0.71
C GLY A 335 14.99 13.88 0.06
N PRO A 336 14.41 12.67 -0.07
CA PRO A 336 14.82 11.48 0.67
C PRO A 336 16.30 11.11 0.51
N SER A 337 16.84 10.42 1.51
CA SER A 337 18.19 9.85 1.39
C SER A 337 18.23 8.73 0.35
N PHE A 338 19.37 8.60 -0.32
CA PHE A 338 19.70 7.50 -1.22
C PHE A 338 21.10 6.96 -0.87
N TRP A 339 21.43 5.78 -1.38
CA TRP A 339 22.60 5.01 -0.96
C TRP A 339 23.92 5.74 -1.23
N GLU A 340 24.01 6.39 -2.38
CA GLU A 340 25.20 7.13 -2.85
C GLU A 340 25.21 8.59 -2.39
N ARG A 341 24.38 9.01 -1.41
CA ARG A 341 24.29 10.43 -1.00
C ARG A 341 25.52 10.92 -0.25
N GLY A 342 26.15 10.03 0.51
CA GLY A 342 27.30 10.30 1.40
C GLY A 342 28.57 10.67 0.68
#